data_AF-A0A5K1A8Q2-F1
#
_entry.id   AF-A0A5K1A8Q2-F1
#
_cell.length_a   1.000
_cell.length_b   1.000
_cell.length_c   1.000
_cell.angle_alpha   90.00
_cell.angle_beta   90.00
_cell.angle_gamma   90.00
#
_symmetry.space_group_name_H-M   'P 1'
#
loop_
_entity.id
_entity.type
_entity.pdbx_description
1 polymer ?
#
loop_
_entity_poly.entity_id
_entity_poly.type
_entity_poly.pdbx_seq_one_letter_code
_entity_poly.pdbx_strand_id
1 'polypeptide(L)' 'FVGASMGTSELKIPARSCSNNFHETIPARACCVVVEYLPAGTLKQYLIKNRRRKLAFKVVIQIALDLSRG' A
#
# COMPACT_ATOMS: atom_id res chain seq x y z
N PHE A 1 7.35 -10.61 3.16
CA PHE A 1 6.20 -10.79 2.22
C PHE A 1 4.89 -10.28 2.79
N VAL A 2 4.75 -8.96 2.85
CA VAL A 2 3.44 -8.29 2.89
C VAL A 2 3.12 -7.96 1.44
N GLY A 3 2.23 -8.72 0.82
CA GLY A 3 1.84 -8.49 -0.57
C GLY A 3 1.11 -7.16 -0.70
N ALA A 4 1.78 -6.15 -1.24
CA ALA A 4 1.16 -4.91 -1.67
C ALA A 4 0.38 -5.16 -2.97
N SER A 5 -0.89 -5.56 -2.87
CA SER A 5 -1.78 -5.64 -4.03
C SER A 5 -2.13 -4.23 -4.49
N MET A 6 -1.33 -3.66 -5.39
CA MET A 6 -1.71 -2.46 -6.14
C MET A 6 -2.63 -2.85 -7.31
N GLY A 7 -3.93 -2.57 -7.18
CA GLY A 7 -4.93 -2.82 -8.22
C GLY A 7 -5.90 -3.96 -7.89
N THR A 8 -6.82 -3.73 -6.95
CA THR A 8 -7.82 -4.73 -6.53
C THR A 8 -9.08 -4.74 -7.41
N SER A 9 -9.06 -4.13 -8.61
CA SER A 9 -10.23 -4.03 -9.48
C SER A 9 -10.82 -5.40 -9.88
N GLU A 10 -9.98 -6.44 -9.91
CA GLU A 10 -10.34 -7.81 -10.32
C GLU A 10 -10.51 -8.80 -9.14
N LEU A 11 -10.46 -8.34 -7.88
CA LEU A 11 -10.73 -9.23 -6.75
C LEU A 11 -12.24 -9.50 -6.66
N LYS A 12 -12.68 -10.70 -7.06
CA LYS A 12 -14.04 -11.21 -6.79
C LYS A 12 -14.18 -11.52 -5.30
N ILE A 13 -14.42 -10.50 -4.49
CA ILE A 13 -14.74 -10.65 -3.06
C ILE A 13 -16.21 -11.13 -3.00
N PRO A 14 -16.49 -12.34 -2.46
CA PRO A 14 -17.86 -12.81 -2.35
C PRO A 14 -18.63 -11.92 -1.39
N ALA A 15 -19.67 -11.24 -1.87
CA ALA A 15 -20.61 -10.51 -1.04
C ALA A 15 -21.49 -11.50 -0.28
N ARG A 16 -20.98 -12.05 0.84
CA ARG A 16 -21.83 -12.79 1.78
C ARG A 16 -22.64 -11.75 2.56
N SER A 17 -23.85 -11.51 2.06
CA SER A 17 -25.03 -11.03 2.78
C SER A 17 -24.72 -10.21 4.04
N CYS A 18 -24.47 -8.91 3.87
CA CYS A 18 -24.51 -7.96 4.99
C CYS A 18 -25.95 -7.83 5.47
N SER A 19 -26.43 -8.77 6.27
CA SER A 19 -27.68 -8.64 7.00
C SER A 19 -27.46 -7.77 8.24
N ASN A 20 -28.27 -6.73 8.34
CA ASN A 20 -28.50 -5.79 9.43
C ASN A 20 -27.56 -4.57 9.59
N ASN A 21 -28.08 -3.45 9.06
CA ASN A 21 -28.22 -2.16 9.76
C ASN A 21 -26.95 -1.36 10.10
N PHE A 22 -25.98 -1.34 9.20
CA PHE A 22 -24.97 -0.27 9.13
C PHE A 22 -24.73 0.15 7.68
N HIS A 23 -25.83 0.28 6.94
CA HIS A 23 -25.88 0.47 5.50
C HIS A 23 -25.91 1.97 5.18
N GLU A 24 -24.73 2.56 4.98
CA GLU A 24 -24.50 3.53 3.93
C GLU A 24 -22.98 3.74 3.79
N THR A 25 -22.45 3.54 2.58
CA THR A 25 -21.10 3.93 2.11
C THR A 25 -19.93 2.94 2.15
N ILE A 26 -20.10 1.65 2.43
CA ILE A 26 -19.02 0.66 2.14
C ILE A 26 -19.27 0.03 0.77
N PRO A 27 -18.41 0.27 -0.25
CA PRO A 27 -18.59 -0.35 -1.56
C PRO A 27 -18.50 -1.87 -1.42
N ALA A 28 -19.37 -2.60 -2.11
CA ALA A 28 -19.45 -4.07 -2.09
C ALA A 28 -18.16 -4.82 -2.51
N ARG A 29 -17.08 -4.10 -2.85
CA ARG A 29 -15.77 -4.61 -3.26
C ARG A 29 -14.60 -3.99 -2.48
N ALA A 30 -14.84 -3.39 -1.32
CA ALA A 30 -13.76 -2.92 -0.46
C ALA A 30 -13.17 -4.10 0.34
N CYS A 31 -11.84 -4.26 0.31
CA CYS A 31 -11.12 -5.17 1.20
C CYS A 31 -10.24 -4.33 2.13
N CYS A 32 -10.46 -4.44 3.44
CA CYS A 32 -9.68 -3.74 4.44
C CYS A 32 -8.69 -4.71 5.06
N VAL A 33 -7.41 -4.34 5.05
CA VAL A 33 -6.34 -5.10 5.72
C VAL A 33 -5.76 -4.24 6.82
N VAL A 34 -5.76 -4.74 8.05
CA VAL A 34 -5.10 -4.08 9.18
C VAL A 34 -3.63 -4.52 9.20
N VAL A 35 -2.73 -3.55 9.17
CA VAL A 35 -1.27 -3.77 9.18
C VAL A 35 -0.63 -2.88 10.24
N GLU A 36 0.62 -3.18 10.58
CA GLU A 36 1.43 -2.30 11.41
C GLU A 36 1.56 -0.91 10.78
N TYR A 37 1.42 0.14 11.61
CA TYR A 37 1.60 1.50 11.17
C TYR A 37 3.09 1.86 11.17
N LEU A 38 3.63 2.13 9.98
CA LEU A 38 4.99 2.66 9.83
C LEU A 38 4.95 4.17 9.60
N PRO A 39 5.57 4.98 10.47
CA PRO A 39 5.73 6.41 10.21
C PRO A 39 6.70 6.64 9.04
N ALA A 40 6.73 7.87 8.51
CA ALA A 40 7.56 8.33 7.38
C ALA A 40 6.97 8.20 5.96
N GLY A 41 5.77 7.65 5.80
CA GLY A 41 5.02 7.68 4.54
C GLY A 41 5.56 6.70 3.49
N THR A 42 5.34 6.99 2.21
CA THR A 42 5.67 6.03 1.13
C THR A 42 7.00 6.33 0.44
N LEU A 43 7.68 5.29 -0.06
CA LEU A 43 8.86 5.44 -0.91
C LEU A 43 8.57 6.32 -2.13
N LYS A 44 7.37 6.20 -2.74
CA LYS A 44 6.93 7.06 -3.84
C LYS A 44 7.00 8.55 -3.47
N GLN A 45 6.43 8.94 -2.33
CA GLN A 45 6.47 10.33 -1.88
C GLN A 45 7.89 10.82 -1.61
N TYR A 46 8.71 9.97 -0.98
CA TYR A 46 10.11 10.30 -0.70
C TYR A 46 10.92 10.56 -1.98
N LEU A 47 10.76 9.72 -3.01
CA LEU A 47 11.43 9.88 -4.30
C LEU A 47 10.94 11.12 -5.06
N ILE A 48 9.63 11.39 -5.06
CA ILE A 48 9.07 12.61 -5.69
C ILE A 48 9.64 13.87 -5.04
N LYS A 49 9.73 13.92 -3.70
CA LYS A 49 10.27 15.06 -2.96
C LYS A 49 11.75 15.34 -3.30
N ASN A 50 12.52 14.30 -3.58
CA ASN A 50 13.94 14.38 -3.95
C ASN A 50 14.17 14.32 -5.47
N ARG A 51 13.15 14.58 -6.30
CA ARG A 51 13.30 14.61 -7.76
C ARG A 51 14.29 15.68 -8.25
N ARG A 52 14.29 16.85 -7.60
CA ARG A 52 15.12 18.00 -8.04
C ARG A 52 16.58 17.87 -7.61
N ARG A 53 16.83 17.25 -6.45
CA ARG A 53 18.17 16.99 -5.91
C ARG A 53 18.36 15.50 -5.77
N LYS A 54 19.21 14.91 -6.62
CA LYS A 54 19.45 13.47 -6.61
C LYS A 54 19.90 12.99 -5.23
N LEU A 55 19.33 11.87 -4.79
CA LEU A 55 19.76 11.19 -3.57
C LEU A 55 21.21 10.70 -3.74
N ALA A 56 21.94 10.65 -2.64
CA ALA A 56 23.28 10.09 -2.64
C ALA A 56 23.22 8.61 -3.06
N PHE A 57 24.20 8.18 -3.85
CA PHE A 57 24.21 6.83 -4.43
C PHE A 57 24.10 5.71 -3.39
N LYS A 58 24.77 5.87 -2.24
CA LYS A 58 24.69 4.96 -1.10
C LYS A 58 23.25 4.75 -0.60
N VAL A 59 22.45 5.82 -0.56
CA VAL A 59 21.04 5.76 -0.12
C VAL A 59 20.20 4.96 -1.13
N VAL A 60 20.43 5.17 -2.42
CA VAL A 60 19.72 4.44 -3.47
C VAL A 60 20.06 2.95 -3.42
N ILE A 61 21.33 2.59 -3.23
CA ILE A 61 21.74 1.19 -3.06
C ILE A 61 21.05 0.56 -1.84
N GLN A 62 21.02 1.27 -0.71
CA GLN A 62 20.40 0.75 0.50
C GLN A 62 18.90 0.51 0.31
N ILE A 63 18.18 1.45 -0.31
CA ILE A 63 16.76 1.27 -0.64
C ILE A 63 16.55 0.02 -1.51
N ALA A 64 17.38 -0.19 -2.53
CA ALA A 64 17.29 -1.35 -3.41
C ALA A 64 17.59 -2.67 -2.67
N LEU A 65 18.61 -2.69 -1.80
CA LEU A 65 18.95 -3.85 -0.99
C LEU A 65 17.85 -4.19 0.01
N ASP A 66 17.31 -3.19 0.70
CA ASP A 66 16.24 -3.38 1.68
C ASP A 66 14.97 -3.90 0.99
N LEU A 67 14.63 -3.37 -0.19
CA LEU A 67 13.51 -3.87 -1.00
C LEU A 67 13.73 -5.33 -1.47
N SER A 68 14.96 -5.68 -1.84
CA SER A 68 15.29 -7.03 -2.33
C SER A 68 15.21 -8.10 -1.24
N ARG A 69 15.27 -7.71 0.04
CA ARG A 69 15.17 -8.63 1.19
C ARG A 69 13.73 -9.00 1.56
N GLY A 70 12.73 -8.28 1.02
CA GLY A 70 11.29 -8.56 1.19
C GLY A 70 10.68 -7.99 2.46
#